data_AF-A0A2U8WYD4-F1
#
_entry.id   AF-A0A2U8WYD4-F1
#
_cell.length_a   1.000
_cell.length_b   1.000
_cell.length_c   1.000
_cell.angle_alpha   90.00
_cell.angle_beta   90.00
_cell.angle_gamma   90.00
#
_symmetry.space_group_name_H-M   'P 1'
#
loop_
_entity.id
_entity.type
_entity.pdbx_description
1 polymer ?
#
loop_
_entity_poly.entity_id
_entity_poly.type
_entity_poly.pdbx_seq_one_letter_code
_entity_poly.pdbx_strand_id
1 'polypeptide(L)'
;MCNLYSSARSQDEIRRTFAVDRDETGNLPPLPGIFPDQMAPVVHVAGDERVLTMMRWGFPPPPKLSTQPVTNVRNVASSYWRPWLKPALRCLVPVTSFSEYADTKPRKTQVWFALDETRSLFAFAGIWRPWTGLRGPKRDELVSGENRLFSS
;
A
#
# COMPACT_ATOMS: atom_id res chain seq x y z
N MET A 1 7.37 -0.23 -12.40
CA MET A 1 6.44 -0.75 -11.37
C MET A 1 6.77 -0.02 -10.09
N CYS A 2 5.76 0.63 -9.53
CA CYS A 2 5.96 1.84 -8.75
C CYS A 2 6.42 1.52 -7.31
N ASN A 3 7.37 2.31 -6.80
CA ASN A 3 7.82 2.27 -5.40
C ASN A 3 7.70 3.65 -4.73
N LEU A 4 6.82 4.50 -5.24
CA LEU A 4 6.51 5.82 -4.68
C LEU A 4 5.17 6.31 -5.22
N TYR A 5 4.16 6.43 -4.37
CA TYR A 5 2.88 7.00 -4.79
C TYR A 5 2.38 8.04 -3.80
N SER A 6 1.32 8.75 -4.14
CA SER A 6 0.66 9.73 -3.29
C SER A 6 -0.81 9.37 -3.09
N SER A 7 -1.34 9.77 -1.94
CA SER A 7 -2.77 9.76 -1.62
C SER A 7 -3.10 11.10 -0.97
N ALA A 8 -3.34 12.11 -1.81
CA ALA A 8 -3.40 13.51 -1.39
C ALA A 8 -4.83 14.07 -1.29
N ARG A 9 -5.86 13.26 -1.58
CA ARG A 9 -7.26 13.67 -1.41
C ARG A 9 -7.71 13.61 0.03
N SER A 10 -8.79 14.33 0.31
CA SER A 10 -9.38 14.36 1.64
C SER A 10 -9.90 12.97 2.06
N GLN A 11 -9.86 12.69 3.35
CA GLN A 11 -10.39 11.45 3.93
C GLN A 11 -11.87 11.24 3.57
N ASP A 12 -12.67 12.31 3.56
CA ASP A 12 -14.07 12.25 3.14
C ASP A 12 -14.26 11.90 1.67
N GLU A 13 -13.36 12.37 0.79
CA GLU A 13 -13.38 12.00 -0.62
C GLU A 13 -13.05 10.51 -0.82
N ILE A 14 -12.09 9.98 -0.05
CA ILE A 14 -11.78 8.54 -0.02
C ILE A 14 -13.01 7.75 0.42
N ARG A 15 -13.64 8.15 1.55
CA ARG A 15 -14.84 7.49 2.07
C ARG A 15 -15.96 7.44 1.04
N ARG A 16 -16.28 8.58 0.41
CA ARG A 16 -17.33 8.66 -0.61
C ARG A 16 -17.02 7.85 -1.85
N THR A 17 -15.80 7.96 -2.38
CA THR A 17 -15.40 7.30 -3.64
C THR A 17 -15.45 5.78 -3.53
N PHE A 18 -15.02 5.23 -2.39
CA PHE A 18 -15.00 3.79 -2.18
C PHE A 18 -16.20 3.25 -1.40
N ALA A 19 -17.14 4.14 -1.02
CA ALA A 19 -18.28 3.86 -0.16
C ALA A 19 -17.88 3.06 1.09
N VAL A 20 -16.95 3.65 1.85
CA VAL A 20 -16.45 3.13 3.13
C VAL A 20 -17.56 3.18 4.18
N ASP A 21 -17.81 2.04 4.83
CA ASP A 21 -18.80 1.89 5.89
C ASP A 21 -18.19 2.20 7.27
N ARG A 22 -16.93 1.78 7.49
CA ARG A 22 -16.18 2.05 8.73
C ARG A 22 -14.80 2.62 8.44
N ASP A 23 -14.43 3.68 9.16
CA ASP A 23 -13.10 4.29 9.07
C ASP A 23 -12.31 4.15 10.38
N GLU A 24 -11.18 3.46 10.29
CA GLU A 24 -10.26 3.17 11.39
C GLU A 24 -8.96 4.00 11.31
N THR A 25 -8.85 4.95 10.37
CA THR A 25 -7.61 5.71 10.12
C THR A 25 -7.38 6.89 11.07
N GLY A 26 -8.37 7.26 11.89
CA GLY A 26 -8.29 8.45 12.74
C GLY A 26 -8.26 9.73 11.90
N ASN A 27 -7.33 10.64 12.19
CA ASN A 27 -7.08 11.82 11.37
C ASN A 27 -6.08 11.49 10.26
N LEU A 28 -6.56 11.26 9.04
CA LEU A 28 -5.72 10.93 7.89
C LEU A 28 -5.24 12.21 7.18
N PRO A 29 -3.95 12.59 7.31
CA PRO A 29 -3.43 13.72 6.57
C PRO A 29 -3.29 13.37 5.07
N PRO A 30 -3.23 14.37 4.18
CA PRO A 30 -2.77 14.16 2.82
C PRO A 30 -1.36 13.56 2.81
N LEU A 31 -1.14 12.52 2.00
CA LEU A 31 0.12 11.82 1.88
C LEU A 31 0.73 12.09 0.49
N PRO A 32 1.56 13.14 0.32
CA PRO A 32 2.12 13.50 -0.99
C PRO A 32 3.17 12.51 -1.50
N GLY A 33 3.71 11.66 -0.64
CA GLY A 33 4.66 10.62 -0.99
C GLY A 33 4.66 9.50 0.04
N ILE A 34 4.42 8.28 -0.43
CA ILE A 34 4.35 7.04 0.33
C ILE A 34 5.41 6.11 -0.26
N PHE A 35 6.37 5.71 0.57
CA PHE A 35 7.49 4.85 0.22
C PHE A 35 7.27 3.41 0.75
N PRO A 36 8.00 2.42 0.21
CA PRO A 36 8.03 1.07 0.76
C PRO A 36 8.24 1.08 2.27
N ASP A 37 7.58 0.15 2.96
CA ASP A 37 7.58 0.00 4.42
C ASP A 37 6.86 1.11 5.21
N GLN A 38 6.27 2.12 4.54
CA GLN A 38 5.46 3.14 5.21
C GLN A 38 3.99 2.71 5.38
N MET A 39 3.29 3.37 6.30
CA MET A 39 1.85 3.20 6.49
C MET A 39 1.08 3.97 5.41
N ALA A 40 0.00 3.39 4.91
CA ALA A 40 -0.88 4.00 3.94
C ALA A 40 -2.35 3.60 4.18
N PRO A 41 -3.31 4.45 3.78
CA PRO A 41 -4.72 4.09 3.80
C PRO A 41 -4.98 2.97 2.79
N VAL A 42 -5.78 1.99 3.20
CA VAL A 42 -6.22 0.87 2.36
C VAL A 42 -7.69 0.60 2.66
N VAL A 43 -8.49 0.39 1.61
CA VAL A 43 -9.88 -0.05 1.73
C VAL A 43 -9.93 -1.56 1.54
N HIS A 44 -10.43 -2.29 2.53
CA HIS A 44 -10.65 -3.74 2.44
C HIS A 44 -12.01 -4.12 2.99
N VAL A 45 -12.41 -5.38 2.75
CA VAL A 45 -13.65 -5.92 3.33
C VAL A 45 -13.33 -6.58 4.67
N ALA A 46 -14.15 -6.31 5.69
CA ALA A 46 -14.15 -7.01 6.97
C ALA A 46 -15.61 -7.34 7.36
N GLY A 47 -15.97 -8.62 7.32
CA GLY A 47 -17.38 -9.01 7.38
C GLY A 47 -18.11 -8.50 6.13
N ASP A 48 -19.21 -7.79 6.32
CA ASP A 48 -20.00 -7.18 5.24
C ASP A 48 -19.70 -5.68 5.03
N GLU A 49 -18.69 -5.14 5.73
CA GLU A 49 -18.34 -3.72 5.69
C GLU A 49 -17.06 -3.47 4.89
N ARG A 50 -17.03 -2.35 4.17
CA ARG A 50 -15.82 -1.75 3.60
C ARG A 50 -15.16 -0.88 4.65
N VAL A 51 -13.95 -1.28 5.04
CA VAL A 51 -13.17 -0.64 6.09
C VAL A 51 -12.00 0.11 5.49
N LEU A 52 -11.89 1.40 5.81
CA LEU A 52 -10.69 2.19 5.55
C LEU A 52 -9.77 2.08 6.77
N THR A 53 -8.56 1.53 6.59
CA THR A 53 -7.59 1.32 7.68
C THR A 53 -6.19 1.68 7.22
N MET A 54 -5.31 2.02 8.16
CA MET A 54 -3.89 2.15 7.88
C MET A 54 -3.26 0.76 7.83
N MET A 55 -2.56 0.44 6.73
CA MET A 55 -1.76 -0.77 6.59
C MET A 55 -0.34 -0.42 6.14
N ARG A 56 0.63 -1.29 6.41
CA ARG A 56 2.01 -1.09 5.99
C ARG A 56 2.24 -1.62 4.58
N TRP A 57 2.88 -0.82 3.73
CA TRP A 57 3.14 -1.19 2.35
C TRP A 57 4.36 -2.10 2.24
N GLY A 58 4.13 -3.38 1.92
CA GLY A 58 5.17 -4.35 1.63
C GLY A 58 5.05 -5.63 2.43
N PHE A 59 4.90 -6.73 1.70
CA PHE A 59 4.94 -8.09 2.25
C PHE A 59 6.39 -8.49 2.56
N PRO A 60 6.62 -9.45 3.48
CA PRO A 60 7.90 -10.13 3.54
C PRO A 60 8.25 -10.72 2.16
N PRO A 61 9.53 -10.81 1.80
CA PRO A 61 9.95 -11.53 0.61
C PRO A 61 9.84 -13.05 0.81
N PRO A 62 9.79 -13.84 -0.28
CA PRO A 62 9.98 -15.28 -0.20
C PRO A 62 11.28 -15.62 0.55
N PRO A 63 11.31 -16.71 1.34
CA PRO A 63 12.50 -17.10 2.08
C PRO A 63 13.74 -17.17 1.17
N LYS A 64 14.86 -16.62 1.65
CA LYS A 64 16.17 -16.61 0.97
C LYS A 64 16.26 -15.78 -0.32
N LEU A 65 15.19 -15.11 -0.77
CA LEU A 65 15.21 -14.36 -2.03
C LEU A 65 15.66 -12.90 -1.85
N SER A 66 15.26 -12.25 -0.75
CA SER A 66 15.58 -10.86 -0.46
C SER A 66 15.38 -10.57 1.02
N THR A 67 15.86 -9.42 1.48
CA THR A 67 15.51 -8.82 2.78
C THR A 67 14.59 -7.61 2.62
N GLN A 68 14.34 -7.16 1.38
CA GLN A 68 13.50 -6.01 1.08
C GLN A 68 12.03 -6.40 1.03
N PRO A 69 11.13 -5.53 1.52
CA PRO A 69 9.69 -5.77 1.43
C PRO A 69 9.23 -5.81 -0.03
N VAL A 70 8.28 -6.69 -0.31
CA VAL A 70 7.66 -6.82 -1.63
C VAL A 70 6.43 -5.93 -1.70
N THR A 71 6.60 -4.77 -2.30
CA THR A 71 5.57 -3.74 -2.49
C THR A 71 4.64 -4.02 -3.65
N ASN A 72 5.07 -4.88 -4.59
CA ASN A 72 4.24 -5.18 -5.74
C ASN A 72 4.22 -6.64 -6.20
N VAL A 73 3.05 -7.12 -6.63
CA VAL A 73 2.78 -8.52 -7.04
C VAL A 73 2.86 -8.67 -8.56
N ARG A 74 3.97 -9.22 -9.08
CA ARG A 74 4.21 -9.34 -10.54
C ARG A 74 3.77 -10.66 -11.16
N ASN A 75 3.82 -11.75 -10.41
CA ASN A 75 3.56 -13.09 -10.91
C ASN A 75 2.58 -13.81 -10.00
N VAL A 76 1.29 -13.62 -10.25
CA VAL A 76 0.21 -14.23 -9.47
C VAL A 76 0.18 -15.77 -9.54
N ALA A 77 0.87 -16.39 -10.51
CA ALA A 77 0.95 -17.85 -10.62
C ALA A 77 1.93 -18.48 -9.61
N SER A 78 2.85 -17.68 -9.05
CA SER A 78 3.82 -18.14 -8.04
C SER A 78 3.11 -18.69 -6.80
N SER A 79 3.60 -19.82 -6.30
CA SER A 79 3.08 -20.46 -5.08
C SER A 79 3.14 -19.55 -3.86
N TYR A 80 4.09 -18.60 -3.83
CA TYR A 80 4.24 -17.63 -2.76
C TYR A 80 2.97 -16.78 -2.54
N TRP A 81 2.28 -16.41 -3.63
CA TRP A 81 1.12 -15.52 -3.56
C TRP A 81 -0.19 -16.25 -3.35
N ARG A 82 -0.28 -17.54 -3.73
CA ARG A 82 -1.52 -18.32 -3.71
C ARG A 82 -2.34 -18.20 -2.42
N PRO A 83 -1.76 -18.22 -1.21
CA PRO A 83 -2.55 -18.07 0.02
C PRO A 83 -3.26 -16.72 0.15
N TRP A 84 -2.71 -15.68 -0.49
CA TRP A 84 -3.11 -14.27 -0.33
C TRP A 84 -4.00 -13.74 -1.47
N LEU A 85 -4.26 -14.54 -2.52
CA LEU A 85 -5.05 -14.13 -3.68
C LEU A 85 -6.58 -14.35 -3.51
N LYS A 86 -7.00 -14.82 -2.33
CA LYS A 86 -8.42 -15.04 -2.00
C LYS A 86 -9.18 -13.71 -2.00
N PRO A 87 -10.47 -13.67 -2.39
CA PRO A 87 -11.26 -12.44 -2.39
C PRO A 87 -11.23 -11.68 -1.05
N ALA A 88 -11.30 -12.39 0.08
CA ALA A 88 -11.25 -11.80 1.42
C ALA A 88 -9.94 -11.03 1.74
N LEU A 89 -8.87 -11.29 0.97
CA LEU A 89 -7.56 -10.68 1.15
C LEU A 89 -7.26 -9.65 0.05
N ARG A 90 -8.26 -9.24 -0.73
CA ARG A 90 -8.13 -8.15 -1.70
C ARG A 90 -8.40 -6.81 -1.03
N CYS A 91 -7.79 -5.78 -1.56
CA CYS A 91 -8.00 -4.41 -1.12
C CYS A 91 -7.87 -3.43 -2.29
N LEU A 92 -8.36 -2.21 -2.06
CA LEU A 92 -8.14 -1.05 -2.92
C LEU A 92 -7.20 -0.11 -2.18
N VAL A 93 -6.13 0.29 -2.87
CA VAL A 93 -5.17 1.27 -2.36
C VAL A 93 -5.53 2.63 -2.97
N PRO A 94 -6.03 3.62 -2.20
CA PRO A 94 -6.35 4.95 -2.70
C PRO A 94 -5.11 5.70 -3.19
N VAL A 95 -5.12 6.15 -4.44
CA VAL A 95 -3.98 6.81 -5.10
C VAL A 95 -4.44 8.06 -5.83
N THR A 96 -3.63 9.12 -5.78
CA THR A 96 -3.79 10.33 -6.60
C THR A 96 -2.75 10.45 -7.70
N SER A 97 -1.54 9.96 -7.45
CA SER A 97 -0.47 9.89 -8.44
C SER A 97 0.55 8.84 -8.03
N PHE A 98 1.34 8.35 -8.97
CA PHE A 98 2.43 7.42 -8.72
C PHE A 98 3.68 7.86 -9.46
N SER A 99 4.86 7.41 -9.02
CA SER A 99 6.13 7.86 -9.57
C SER A 99 7.02 6.70 -10.02
N GLU A 100 7.69 6.92 -11.13
CA GLU A 100 8.80 6.11 -11.61
C GLU A 100 10.04 6.99 -11.76
N TYR A 101 11.21 6.38 -11.69
CA TYR A 101 12.47 7.10 -11.88
C TYR A 101 12.87 7.07 -13.36
N ALA A 102 12.96 8.25 -13.98
CA ALA A 102 13.62 8.41 -15.27
C ALA A 102 15.14 8.35 -15.10
N ASP A 103 15.83 7.75 -16.06
CA ASP A 103 17.29 7.61 -16.05
C ASP A 103 17.98 8.89 -16.56
N THR A 104 17.88 9.95 -15.75
CA THR A 104 18.49 11.25 -15.99
C THR A 104 19.86 11.38 -15.32
N LYS A 105 20.72 12.27 -15.83
CA LYS A 105 22.04 12.59 -15.24
C LYS A 105 22.01 13.97 -14.58
N PRO A 106 22.71 14.19 -13.44
CA PRO A 106 23.60 13.26 -12.72
C PRO A 106 22.88 12.31 -11.76
N ARG A 107 21.58 12.51 -11.51
CA ARG A 107 20.75 11.65 -10.67
C ARG A 107 19.44 11.34 -11.39
N LYS A 108 18.89 10.17 -11.09
CA LYS A 108 17.55 9.80 -11.53
C LYS A 108 16.52 10.79 -11.01
N THR A 109 15.61 11.19 -11.88
CA THR A 109 14.54 12.14 -11.56
C THR A 109 13.23 11.39 -11.39
N GLN A 110 12.48 11.76 -10.37
CA GLN A 110 11.12 11.27 -10.17
C GLN A 110 10.19 11.87 -11.23
N VAL A 111 9.57 11.00 -12.01
CA VAL A 111 8.50 11.36 -12.93
C VAL A 111 7.19 10.93 -12.31
N TRP A 112 6.22 11.84 -12.23
CA TRP A 112 4.92 11.61 -11.62
C TRP A 112 3.84 11.43 -12.67
N PHE A 113 3.02 10.41 -12.49
CA PHE A 113 1.90 10.04 -13.34
C PHE A 113 0.61 10.14 -12.53
N ALA A 114 -0.43 10.69 -13.14
CA ALA A 114 -1.79 10.75 -12.60
C ALA A 114 -2.77 10.46 -13.75
N LEU A 115 -4.03 10.18 -13.42
CA LEU A 115 -5.06 9.97 -14.45
C LEU A 115 -5.32 11.22 -15.29
N ASP A 116 -5.24 12.38 -14.65
CA ASP A 116 -5.46 13.69 -15.24
C ASP A 116 -4.68 14.76 -14.45
N GLU A 117 -4.68 16.01 -14.95
CA GLU A 117 -4.00 17.14 -14.32
C GLU A 117 -4.56 17.48 -12.93
N THR A 118 -5.85 17.18 -12.70
CA THR A 118 -6.48 17.43 -11.41
C THR A 118 -5.98 16.46 -10.34
N ARG A 119 -5.42 15.30 -10.72
CA ARG A 119 -5.04 14.18 -9.85
C ARG A 119 -6.25 13.59 -9.13
N SER A 120 -7.28 13.25 -9.90
CA SER A 120 -8.46 12.55 -9.41
C SER A 120 -8.10 11.31 -8.59
N LEU A 121 -8.87 11.01 -7.55
CA LEU A 121 -8.68 9.80 -6.77
C LEU A 121 -9.00 8.56 -7.60
N PHE A 122 -8.12 7.57 -7.56
CA PHE A 122 -8.34 6.24 -8.11
C PHE A 122 -7.77 5.18 -7.16
N ALA A 123 -7.72 3.92 -7.60
CA ALA A 123 -7.12 2.87 -6.80
C ALA A 123 -6.19 1.96 -7.60
N PHE A 124 -5.13 1.51 -6.93
CA PHE A 124 -4.49 0.25 -7.31
C PHE A 124 -5.27 -0.92 -6.69
N ALA A 125 -5.40 -2.00 -7.47
CA ALA A 125 -5.76 -3.29 -6.90
C ALA A 125 -4.60 -3.76 -6.02
N GLY A 126 -4.91 -4.35 -4.88
CA GLY A 126 -3.90 -4.91 -4.00
C GLY A 126 -4.39 -6.13 -3.25
N ILE A 127 -3.45 -6.78 -2.58
CA ILE A 127 -3.70 -7.82 -1.59
C ILE A 127 -3.20 -7.38 -0.23
N TRP A 128 -3.86 -7.85 0.82
CA TRP A 128 -3.49 -7.58 2.19
C TRP A 128 -3.43 -8.86 3.03
N ARG A 129 -2.75 -8.80 4.18
CA ARG A 129 -2.72 -9.90 5.15
C ARG A 129 -2.50 -9.40 6.57
N PRO A 130 -3.02 -10.11 7.59
CA PRO A 130 -2.45 -10.04 8.91
C PRO A 130 -1.02 -10.63 8.90
N TRP A 131 -0.17 -10.07 9.74
CA TRP A 131 1.20 -10.51 9.91
C TRP A 131 1.66 -10.29 11.35
N THR A 132 2.18 -11.36 11.94
CA THR A 132 2.84 -11.33 13.24
C THR A 132 4.32 -11.54 13.01
N GLY A 133 5.15 -10.66 13.56
CA GLY A 133 6.59 -10.78 13.47
C GLY A 133 7.31 -9.60 14.10
N LEU A 134 8.63 -9.74 14.24
CA LEU A 134 9.52 -8.72 14.74
C LEU A 134 9.77 -7.68 13.65
N ARG A 135 9.50 -6.40 13.94
CA ARG A 135 9.76 -5.32 12.99
C ARG A 135 10.20 -4.04 13.70
N GLY A 136 11.12 -3.32 13.07
CA GLY A 136 11.70 -2.09 13.56
C GLY A 136 12.86 -1.68 12.65
N PRO A 137 13.31 -0.42 12.72
CA PRO A 137 14.55 0.01 12.09
C PRO A 137 15.68 -0.93 12.51
N LYS A 138 16.64 -1.22 11.61
CA LYS A 138 17.84 -2.01 11.97
C LYS A 138 18.61 -1.47 13.19
N ARG A 139 18.39 -0.19 13.53
CA ARG A 139 19.05 0.53 14.63
C ARG A 139 18.33 0.38 15.97
N ASP A 140 17.05 -0.01 15.96
CA ASP A 140 16.20 -0.03 17.15
C ASP A 140 15.79 -1.47 17.48
N GLU A 141 15.32 -1.66 18.71
CA GLU A 141 14.81 -2.94 19.17
C GLU A 141 13.55 -3.33 18.36
N LEU A 142 13.53 -4.54 17.82
CA LEU A 142 12.43 -4.98 17.00
C LEU A 142 11.20 -5.22 17.89
N VAL A 143 10.09 -4.56 17.56
CA VAL A 143 8.84 -4.73 18.30
C VAL A 143 8.06 -5.89 17.68
N SER A 144 7.64 -6.83 18.52
CA SER A 144 6.68 -7.85 18.14
C SER A 144 5.28 -7.26 18.20
N GLY A 145 4.48 -7.46 17.15
CA GLY A 145 3.10 -7.00 17.13
C GLY A 145 2.27 -7.60 16.00
N GLU A 146 0.96 -7.52 16.14
CA GLU A 146 0.03 -7.76 15.04
C GLU A 146 0.09 -6.57 14.09
N ASN A 147 0.41 -6.84 12.83
CA ASN A 147 0.49 -5.83 11.79
C ASN A 147 -0.45 -6.21 10.64
N ARG A 148 -0.97 -5.20 9.94
CA ARG A 148 -1.67 -5.37 8.66
C ARG A 148 -0.75 -4.90 7.55
N LEU A 149 -0.49 -5.78 6.57
CA LEU A 149 0.39 -5.50 5.44
C LEU A 149 -0.40 -5.52 4.15
N PHE A 150 0.00 -4.71 3.17
CA PHE A 150 -0.55 -4.75 1.81
C PHE A 150 0.55 -4.71 0.73
N SER A 151 0.22 -5.19 -0.47
CA SER A 151 1.06 -5.15 -1.67
C SER A 151 0.15 -4.91 -2.88
N SER A 152 0.60 -4.13 -3.86
CA SER A 152 -0.18 -3.75 -5.05
C SER A 152 0.15 -4.60 -6.28
#